data_AF-A0A067BMQ6-F1
#
_entry.id   AF-A0A067BMQ6-F1
#
_cell.length_a   1.000
_cell.length_b   1.000
_cell.length_c   1.000
_cell.angle_alpha   90.00
_cell.angle_beta   90.00
_cell.angle_gamma   90.00
#
_symmetry.space_group_name_H-M   'P 1'
#
loop_
_entity.id
_entity.type
_entity.pdbx_description
1 polymer ?
#
loop_
_entity_poly.entity_id
_entity_poly.type
_entity_poly.pdbx_seq_one_letter_code
_entity_poly.pdbx_strand_id
1 'polypeptide(L)'
;MSRTAAPPSALLPRNTASWNHLDRSSALYGYFVHLFYGGEDLTLEVADARQFVREFVEFCQREGVPLEPFDVDAGLCALHASGHIHLYALVEELVVLVQSE
;
A
#
# COMPACT_ATOMS: atom_id res chain seq x y z
N MET A 1 -24.95 -13.82 1.22
CA MET A 1 -23.92 -13.62 2.25
C MET A 1 -22.94 -12.59 1.71
N SER A 2 -23.18 -11.32 1.98
CA SER A 2 -22.30 -10.24 1.51
C SER A 2 -21.12 -10.15 2.47
N ARG A 3 -19.90 -10.43 1.99
CA ARG A 3 -18.68 -10.06 2.73
C ARG A 3 -18.63 -8.54 2.76
N THR A 4 -18.98 -7.94 3.89
CA THR A 4 -18.69 -6.54 4.14
C THR A 4 -17.17 -6.46 4.28
N ALA A 5 -16.49 -6.06 3.21
CA ALA A 5 -15.07 -5.71 3.27
C ALA A 5 -14.92 -4.63 4.35
N ALA A 6 -14.02 -4.84 5.31
CA ALA A 6 -13.73 -3.83 6.30
C ALA A 6 -13.22 -2.56 5.60
N PRO A 7 -13.58 -1.35 6.06
CA PRO A 7 -13.01 -0.13 5.49
C PRO A 7 -11.48 -0.17 5.63
N PRO A 8 -10.72 0.32 4.63
CA PRO A 8 -9.26 0.25 4.61
C PRO A 8 -8.61 0.91 5.84
N SER A 9 -9.29 1.85 6.48
CA SER A 9 -8.90 2.48 7.74
C SER A 9 -8.78 1.49 8.92
N ALA A 10 -9.38 0.31 8.82
CA ALA A 10 -9.29 -0.77 9.81
C ALA A 10 -8.13 -1.75 9.53
N LEU A 11 -7.57 -1.74 8.32
CA LEU A 11 -6.45 -2.58 7.89
C LEU A 11 -5.10 -1.94 8.22
N LEU A 12 -5.05 -0.61 8.31
CA LEU A 12 -3.87 0.11 8.79
C LEU A 12 -3.85 0.08 10.32
N PRO A 13 -2.81 -0.49 10.96
CA PRO A 13 -2.73 -0.48 12.41
C PRO A 13 -2.86 0.95 12.94
N ARG A 14 -3.73 1.18 13.93
CA ARG A 14 -3.91 2.51 14.57
C ARG A 14 -2.61 3.09 15.16
N ASN A 15 -1.53 2.32 15.20
CA ASN A 15 -0.25 2.64 15.78
C ASN A 15 0.94 2.53 14.79
N THR A 16 0.72 2.22 13.51
CA THR A 16 1.81 2.21 12.52
C THR A 16 2.07 3.61 12.03
N ALA A 17 3.32 4.06 12.23
CA ALA A 17 4.03 5.17 11.61
C ALA A 17 3.15 6.37 11.18
N SER A 18 3.37 7.55 11.79
CA SER A 18 2.68 8.78 11.39
C SER A 18 2.92 9.07 9.90
N TRP A 19 2.04 8.56 9.03
CA TRP A 19 1.99 8.85 7.60
C TRP A 19 1.84 10.35 7.34
N ASN A 20 1.42 11.11 8.36
CA ASN A 20 1.49 12.56 8.42
C ASN A 20 2.91 13.14 8.24
N HIS A 21 3.97 12.33 8.39
CA HIS A 21 5.36 12.69 8.15
C HIS A 21 5.80 12.45 6.69
N LEU A 22 4.97 11.79 5.87
CA LEU A 22 5.23 11.70 4.44
C LEU A 22 5.22 13.10 3.82
N ASP A 23 6.08 13.30 2.84
CA ASP A 23 6.03 14.52 2.04
C ASP A 23 4.67 14.58 1.33
N ARG A 24 3.97 15.72 1.44
CA ARG A 24 2.67 15.91 0.80
C ARG A 24 2.74 15.88 -0.72
N SER A 25 3.93 16.07 -1.31
CA SER A 25 4.13 15.93 -2.74
C SER A 25 4.38 14.48 -3.18
N SER A 26 4.49 13.51 -2.26
CA SER A 26 4.71 12.10 -2.62
C SER A 26 3.44 11.46 -3.17
N ALA A 27 3.60 10.52 -4.09
CA ALA A 27 2.48 9.75 -4.61
C ALA A 27 1.86 8.89 -3.49
N LEU A 28 2.71 8.29 -2.65
CA LEU A 28 2.31 7.50 -1.49
C LEU A 28 1.38 8.27 -0.54
N TYR A 29 1.68 9.55 -0.26
CA TYR A 29 0.82 10.39 0.57
C TYR A 29 -0.56 10.58 -0.06
N GLY A 30 -0.60 10.90 -1.36
CA GLY A 30 -1.86 11.09 -2.09
C GLY A 30 -2.76 9.84 -2.03
N TYR A 31 -2.17 8.67 -2.26
CA TYR A 31 -2.89 7.40 -2.18
C TYR A 31 -3.34 7.06 -0.76
N PHE A 32 -2.50 7.23 0.28
CA PHE A 32 -2.94 6.98 1.65
C PHE A 32 -4.05 7.94 2.10
N VAL A 33 -4.00 9.21 1.71
CA VAL A 33 -5.08 10.16 1.98
C VAL A 33 -6.38 9.69 1.35
N HIS A 34 -6.33 9.27 0.08
CA HIS A 34 -7.50 8.72 -0.63
C HIS A 34 -8.11 7.53 0.12
N LEU A 35 -7.29 6.56 0.52
CA LEU A 35 -7.75 5.38 1.27
C LEU A 35 -8.27 5.75 2.67
N PHE A 36 -7.59 6.67 3.37
CA PHE A 36 -7.96 7.09 4.73
C PHE A 36 -9.34 7.77 4.76
N TYR A 37 -9.64 8.59 3.76
CA TYR A 37 -10.96 9.24 3.61
C TYR A 37 -12.02 8.33 2.96
N GLY A 38 -11.73 7.04 2.79
CA GLY A 38 -12.70 6.05 2.30
C GLY A 38 -12.97 6.17 0.79
N GLY A 39 -11.99 6.61 0.02
CA GLY A 39 -12.06 6.64 -1.43
C GLY A 39 -12.31 5.26 -2.04
N GLU A 40 -12.74 5.22 -3.30
CA GLU A 40 -12.94 3.96 -4.02
C GLU A 40 -11.60 3.28 -4.37
N ASP A 41 -11.66 2.01 -4.77
CA ASP A 41 -10.47 1.32 -5.25
C ASP A 41 -9.96 1.95 -6.56
N LEU A 42 -8.68 2.28 -6.60
CA LEU A 42 -8.04 2.86 -7.79
C LEU A 42 -7.30 1.77 -8.56
N THR A 43 -7.26 1.93 -9.87
CA THR A 43 -6.42 1.08 -10.72
C THR A 43 -5.16 1.85 -11.10
N LEU A 44 -4.02 1.21 -10.90
CA LEU A 44 -2.70 1.76 -11.17
C LEU A 44 -2.09 1.08 -12.39
N GLU A 45 -1.33 1.83 -13.18
CA GLU A 45 -0.39 1.23 -14.10
C GLU A 45 0.78 0.59 -13.32
N VAL A 46 1.45 -0.39 -13.94
CA VAL A 46 2.58 -1.09 -13.30
C VAL A 46 3.71 -0.11 -12.92
N ALA A 47 3.92 0.94 -13.71
CA ALA A 47 4.92 1.97 -13.41
C ALA A 47 4.59 2.73 -12.11
N ASP A 48 3.32 3.13 -11.94
CA ASP A 48 2.84 3.84 -10.76
C ASP A 48 2.82 2.93 -9.53
N ALA A 49 2.39 1.68 -9.68
CA ALA A 49 2.44 0.69 -8.61
C ALA A 49 3.89 0.42 -8.15
N ARG A 50 4.85 0.35 -9.08
CA ARG A 50 6.26 0.21 -8.74
C ARG A 50 6.79 1.46 -8.04
N GLN A 51 6.39 2.66 -8.46
CA GLN A 51 6.72 3.91 -7.75
C GLN A 51 6.19 3.88 -6.31
N PHE A 52 4.93 3.50 -6.13
CA PHE A 52 4.27 3.38 -4.84
C PHE A 52 5.06 2.45 -3.90
N VAL A 53 5.39 1.23 -4.36
CA VAL A 53 6.11 0.23 -3.56
C VAL A 53 7.49 0.76 -3.14
N ARG A 54 8.21 1.46 -4.02
CA ARG A 54 9.50 2.04 -3.67
C ARG A 54 9.39 3.11 -2.59
N GLU A 55 8.45 4.05 -2.74
CA GLU A 55 8.19 5.08 -1.72
C GLU A 55 7.79 4.47 -0.38
N PHE A 56 7.00 3.39 -0.42
CA PHE A 56 6.61 2.65 0.78
C PHE A 56 7.80 1.99 1.48
N VAL A 57 8.68 1.31 0.73
CA VAL A 57 9.90 0.70 1.29
C VAL A 57 10.83 1.76 1.88
N GLU A 58 11.03 2.88 1.18
CA GLU A 58 11.81 4.01 1.69
C GLU A 58 11.22 4.59 2.97
N PHE A 59 9.89 4.69 3.05
CA PHE A 59 9.18 5.11 4.26
C PHE A 59 9.42 4.12 5.41
N CYS A 60 9.24 2.82 5.20
CA CYS A 60 9.48 1.81 6.23
C CYS A 60 10.93 1.85 6.73
N GLN A 61 11.91 1.98 5.83
CA GLN A 61 13.32 2.09 6.20
C GLN A 61 13.60 3.33 7.06
N ARG A 62 13.02 4.49 6.69
CA ARG A 62 13.19 5.74 7.45
C ARG A 62 12.56 5.68 8.84
N GLU A 63 11.41 5.03 8.96
CA GLU A 63 10.67 4.90 10.22
C GLU A 63 11.14 3.70 11.06
N GLY A 64 12.11 2.92 10.57
CA GLY A 64 12.63 1.73 11.27
C GLY A 64 11.63 0.58 11.33
N VAL A 65 10.66 0.53 10.42
CA VAL A 65 9.68 -0.54 10.30
C VAL A 65 10.32 -1.70 9.52
N PRO A 66 10.43 -2.90 10.12
CA PRO A 66 10.98 -4.06 9.43
C PRO A 66 10.07 -4.49 8.28
N LEU A 67 10.68 -4.98 7.20
CA LEU A 67 10.00 -5.57 6.05
C LEU A 67 10.60 -6.94 5.79
N GLU A 68 9.76 -7.95 5.57
CA GLU A 68 10.24 -9.22 5.04
C GLU A 68 10.85 -9.03 3.64
N PRO A 69 11.90 -9.77 3.26
CA PRO A 69 12.42 -9.75 1.90
C PRO A 69 11.36 -10.20 0.89
N PHE A 70 11.19 -9.45 -0.19
CA PHE A 70 10.22 -9.74 -1.24
C PHE A 70 10.76 -9.35 -2.63
N ASP A 71 10.22 -10.00 -3.66
CA ASP A 71 10.49 -9.65 -5.05
C ASP A 71 9.35 -8.75 -5.57
N VAL A 72 9.68 -7.47 -5.78
CA VAL A 72 8.73 -6.45 -6.25
C VAL A 72 8.13 -6.83 -7.60
N ASP A 73 8.95 -7.30 -8.54
CA ASP A 73 8.48 -7.58 -9.90
C ASP A 73 7.58 -8.81 -9.93
N ALA A 74 7.93 -9.84 -9.15
CA ALA A 74 7.08 -11.02 -9.00
C ALA A 74 5.74 -10.68 -8.33
N GLY A 75 5.76 -9.86 -7.27
CA GLY A 75 4.54 -9.43 -6.57
C GLY A 75 3.62 -8.58 -7.45
N LEU A 76 4.18 -7.60 -8.17
CA LEU A 76 3.41 -6.78 -9.12
C LEU A 76 2.84 -7.63 -10.25
N CYS A 77 3.59 -8.61 -10.79
CA CYS A 77 3.08 -9.54 -11.79
C CYS A 77 1.90 -10.37 -11.27
N ALA A 78 1.93 -10.82 -10.01
CA ALA A 78 0.84 -11.58 -9.41
C ALA A 78 -0.44 -10.76 -9.22
N LEU A 79 -0.29 -9.45 -8.96
CA LEU A 79 -1.39 -8.51 -8.79
C LEU A 79 -1.92 -7.92 -10.11
N HIS A 80 -1.20 -8.13 -11.21
CA HIS A 80 -1.53 -7.55 -12.52
C HIS A 80 -2.69 -8.28 -13.18
N ALA A 81 -3.91 -7.83 -12.93
CA ALA A 81 -5.12 -8.34 -13.57
C ALA A 81 -5.51 -7.42 -14.74
N SER A 82 -5.61 -7.96 -15.95
CA SER A 82 -6.13 -7.27 -17.15
C SER A 82 -5.41 -5.96 -17.54
N GLY A 83 -4.14 -5.78 -17.16
CA GLY A 83 -3.37 -4.58 -17.53
C GLY A 83 -3.18 -3.56 -16.40
N HIS A 84 -3.88 -3.72 -15.27
CA HIS A 84 -3.84 -2.79 -14.15
C HIS A 84 -3.66 -3.51 -12.81
N ILE A 85 -3.26 -2.74 -11.79
CA ILE A 85 -3.10 -3.21 -10.41
C ILE A 85 -4.09 -2.45 -9.55
N HIS A 86 -4.90 -3.18 -8.78
CA HIS A 86 -5.81 -2.59 -7.82
C HIS A 86 -5.05 -2.08 -6.59
N LEU A 87 -5.28 -0.82 -6.22
CA LEU A 87 -4.60 -0.17 -5.10
C LEU A 87 -4.88 -0.89 -3.78
N TYR A 88 -6.11 -1.35 -3.56
CA TYR A 88 -6.41 -2.13 -2.35
C TYR A 88 -5.63 -3.43 -2.28
N ALA A 89 -5.59 -4.20 -3.37
CA ALA A 89 -4.84 -5.45 -3.40
C ALA A 89 -3.33 -5.21 -3.17
N LEU A 90 -2.79 -4.13 -3.74
CA LEU A 90 -1.40 -3.73 -3.50
C LEU A 90 -1.14 -3.40 -2.02
N VAL A 91 -2.01 -2.61 -1.40
CA VAL A 91 -1.84 -2.23 0.01
C VAL A 91 -2.02 -3.43 0.94
N GLU A 92 -2.96 -4.35 0.65
CA GLU A 92 -3.14 -5.58 1.43
C GLU A 92 -1.85 -6.41 1.45
N GLU A 93 -1.23 -6.64 0.30
CA GLU A 93 0.06 -7.37 0.22
C GLU A 93 1.17 -6.64 0.98
N LEU A 94 1.25 -5.32 0.88
CA LEU A 94 2.28 -4.54 1.59
C LEU A 94 2.09 -4.53 3.10
N VAL A 95 0.85 -4.54 3.59
CA VAL A 95 0.56 -4.64 5.02
C VAL A 95 0.97 -6.00 5.57
N VAL A 96 0.79 -7.08 4.79
CA VAL A 96 1.26 -8.42 5.17
C VAL A 96 2.77 -8.42 5.39
N LEU A 97 3.55 -7.79 4.49
CA LEU A 97 5.02 -7.71 4.60
C LEU A 97 5.52 -6.97 5.85
N VAL A 98 4.70 -6.09 6.43
CA VAL A 98 5.01 -5.32 7.65
C VAL A 98 4.56 -6.05 8.93
N GLN A 99 3.55 -6.91 8.84
CA GLN A 99 2.93 -7.55 10.01
C GLN A 99 3.54 -8.91 10.39
N SER A 100 4.55 -9.38 9.67
CA SER A 100 5.27 -10.61 10.00
C SER A 100 6.17 -10.42 11.23
N GLU A 101 5.59 -10.55 12.43
CA GLU A 101 6.28 -10.89 13.69
C GLU A 101 6.05 -12.35 14.08
#